data_AF-A0A7W8VLS4-F1
#
_entry.id   AF-A0A7W8VLS4-F1
#
_cell.length_a   1.000
_cell.length_b   1.000
_cell.length_c   1.000
_cell.angle_alpha   90.00
_cell.angle_beta   90.00
_cell.angle_gamma   90.00
#
_symmetry.space_group_name_H-M   'P 1'
#
loop_
_entity.id
_entity.type
_entity.pdbx_description
1 polymer ?
#
loop_
_entity_poly.entity_id
_entity_poly.type
_entity_poly.pdbx_seq_one_letter_code
_entity_poly.pdbx_strand_id
1 'polypeptide(L)'
;MSWCFGKAGYVLPKTAWSPALFPASRLVTTAKPGIVYGLYFPTLKRIAHCGLVESVRNDLIYGLEGNTSLAGSREGDGVYRKVRHKRTIYRYADWFK
;
A
#
# COMPACT_ATOMS: atom_id res chain seq x y z
N MET A 1 2.03 -7.19 2.37
CA MET A 1 0.59 -7.11 1.99
C MET A 1 -0.04 -8.49 1.89
N SER A 2 0.40 -9.37 0.98
CA SER A 2 -0.16 -10.72 0.83
C SER A 2 -0.31 -11.51 2.14
N TRP A 3 0.68 -11.43 3.03
CA TRP A 3 0.61 -12.06 4.35
C TRP A 3 -0.57 -11.53 5.19
N CYS A 4 -0.80 -10.21 5.23
CA CYS A 4 -1.91 -9.60 5.98
C CYS A 4 -3.26 -10.09 5.46
N PHE A 5 -3.44 -10.12 4.13
CA PHE A 5 -4.65 -10.65 3.49
C PHE A 5 -4.85 -12.13 3.79
N GLY A 6 -3.79 -12.94 3.71
CA GLY A 6 -3.83 -14.35 4.09
C GLY A 6 -4.21 -14.58 5.55
N LYS A 7 -3.68 -13.76 6.48
CA LYS A 7 -4.06 -13.80 7.90
C LYS A 7 -5.50 -13.40 8.16
N ALA A 8 -6.08 -12.56 7.30
CA ALA A 8 -7.50 -12.20 7.33
C ALA A 8 -8.40 -13.20 6.57
N GLY A 9 -7.87 -14.32 6.09
CA GLY A 9 -8.65 -15.37 5.41
C GLY A 9 -8.80 -15.19 3.90
N TYR A 10 -8.17 -14.17 3.29
CA TYR A 10 -8.24 -13.95 1.86
C TYR A 10 -7.19 -14.77 1.10
N VAL A 11 -7.60 -15.35 -0.03
CA VAL A 11 -6.70 -16.14 -0.89
C VAL A 11 -5.78 -15.25 -1.73
N LEU A 12 -6.14 -13.98 -1.93
CA LEU A 12 -5.40 -13.00 -2.74
C LEU A 12 -5.23 -11.68 -1.98
N PRO A 13 -4.23 -10.86 -2.33
CA PRO A 13 -3.19 -11.09 -3.34
C PRO A 13 -2.08 -12.03 -2.87
N LYS A 14 -1.38 -12.71 -3.79
CA LYS A 14 -0.18 -13.54 -3.51
C LYS A 14 1.00 -13.08 -4.36
N THR A 15 1.74 -12.09 -3.86
CA THR A 15 2.89 -11.55 -4.59
C THR A 15 3.84 -10.80 -3.67
N ALA A 16 5.14 -10.89 -3.96
CA ALA A 16 6.18 -10.02 -3.37
C ALA A 16 6.46 -8.77 -4.24
N TRP A 17 5.84 -8.68 -5.42
CA TRP A 17 6.08 -7.61 -6.40
C TRP A 17 5.03 -6.51 -6.30
N SER A 18 5.44 -5.32 -5.85
CA SER A 18 4.51 -4.21 -5.58
C SER A 18 3.64 -3.77 -6.76
N PRO A 19 4.10 -3.72 -8.03
CA PRO A 19 3.21 -3.44 -9.17
C PRO A 19 2.05 -4.43 -9.34
N ALA A 20 2.27 -5.71 -9.01
CA ALA A 20 1.23 -6.74 -9.16
C ALA A 20 0.08 -6.59 -8.15
N LEU A 21 0.21 -5.72 -7.16
CA LEU A 21 -0.87 -5.38 -6.22
C LEU A 21 -1.93 -4.43 -6.83
N PHE A 22 -1.69 -3.88 -8.03
CA PHE A 22 -2.54 -2.87 -8.66
C PHE A 22 -3.03 -3.26 -10.07
N PRO A 23 -3.59 -4.47 -10.27
CA PRO A 23 -4.19 -4.82 -11.56
C PRO A 23 -5.44 -3.95 -11.81
N ALA A 24 -5.76 -3.70 -13.08
CA ALA A 24 -6.85 -2.80 -13.47
C ALA A 24 -8.21 -3.16 -12.81
N SER A 25 -8.50 -4.45 -12.64
CA SER A 25 -9.73 -4.95 -11.99
C SER A 25 -9.86 -4.62 -10.50
N ARG A 26 -8.76 -4.22 -9.85
CA ARG A 26 -8.72 -3.88 -8.41
C ARG A 26 -8.59 -2.37 -8.17
N LEU A 27 -8.30 -1.57 -9.19
CA LEU A 27 -8.07 -0.14 -9.02
C LEU A 27 -9.32 0.58 -8.53
N VAL A 28 -9.13 1.49 -7.57
CA VAL A 28 -10.16 2.39 -7.06
C VAL A 28 -9.60 3.81 -6.93
N THR A 29 -10.47 4.80 -6.92
CA THR A 29 -10.10 6.23 -6.85
C THR A 29 -10.04 6.76 -5.43
N THR A 30 -10.80 6.16 -4.50
CA THR A 30 -10.94 6.64 -3.12
C THR A 30 -10.26 5.69 -2.13
N ALA A 31 -9.51 6.27 -1.20
CA ALA A 31 -8.93 5.54 -0.07
C ALA A 31 -9.99 5.18 0.97
N LYS A 32 -9.94 3.94 1.47
CA LYS A 32 -10.73 3.47 2.62
C LYS A 32 -9.91 2.48 3.45
N PRO A 33 -10.19 2.30 4.75
CA PRO A 33 -9.52 1.29 5.57
C PRO A 33 -9.50 -0.09 4.92
N GLY A 34 -8.36 -0.79 5.03
CA GLY A 34 -8.15 -2.14 4.52
C GLY A 34 -7.71 -2.24 3.06
N ILE A 35 -7.73 -1.17 2.28
CA ILE A 35 -7.24 -1.22 0.89
C ILE A 35 -5.73 -0.98 0.79
N VAL A 36 -5.13 -1.38 -0.33
CA VAL A 36 -3.70 -1.19 -0.59
C VAL A 36 -3.47 0.13 -1.31
N TYR A 37 -2.45 0.88 -0.93
CA TYR A 37 -1.96 2.04 -1.67
C TYR A 37 -0.53 1.82 -2.20
N GLY A 38 -0.22 2.44 -3.33
CA GLY A 38 1.05 2.29 -4.03
C GLY A 38 1.77 3.62 -4.19
N LEU A 39 3.09 3.60 -4.03
CA LEU A 39 3.96 4.76 -4.25
C LEU A 39 4.81 4.53 -5.50
N TYR A 40 4.77 5.51 -6.41
CA TYR A 40 5.54 5.48 -7.63
C TYR A 40 6.93 6.07 -7.41
N PHE A 41 7.95 5.38 -7.92
CA PHE A 41 9.34 5.81 -7.84
C PHE A 41 9.82 6.14 -9.26
N PRO A 42 10.07 7.43 -9.58
CA PRO A 42 10.47 7.85 -10.92
C PRO A 42 11.73 7.14 -11.45
N THR A 43 12.72 6.92 -10.58
CA THR A 43 13.98 6.25 -10.93
C THR A 43 13.78 4.81 -11.36
N LEU A 44 12.78 4.12 -10.81
CA LEU A 44 12.44 2.73 -11.11
C LEU A 44 11.30 2.59 -12.12
N LYS A 45 10.68 3.72 -12.51
CA LYS A 45 9.54 3.82 -13.44
C LYS A 45 8.37 2.88 -13.11
N ARG A 46 8.11 2.66 -11.82
CA ARG A 46 7.05 1.76 -11.34
C ARG A 46 6.60 2.09 -9.93
N ILE A 47 5.51 1.44 -9.51
CA ILE A 47 5.18 1.33 -8.09
C ILE A 47 6.28 0.48 -7.43
N ALA A 48 7.07 1.08 -6.55
CA ALA A 48 8.18 0.40 -5.89
C ALA A 48 7.97 0.21 -4.39
N HIS A 49 6.90 0.79 -3.84
CA HIS A 49 6.51 0.62 -2.45
C HIS A 49 4.98 0.58 -2.31
N CYS A 50 4.51 -0.07 -1.26
CA CYS A 50 3.09 -0.19 -0.98
C CYS A 50 2.80 -0.22 0.53
N GLY A 51 1.58 0.13 0.90
CA GLY A 51 1.09 0.06 2.27
C GLY A 51 -0.39 -0.31 2.32
N LEU A 52 -0.87 -0.59 3.53
CA LEU A 52 -2.28 -0.82 3.82
C LEU A 52 -2.87 0.43 4.45
N VAL A 53 -4.02 0.91 3.97
CA VAL A 53 -4.73 2.02 4.61
C VAL A 53 -5.30 1.54 5.95
N GLU A 54 -4.83 2.11 7.05
CA GLU A 54 -5.42 1.91 8.39
C GLU A 54 -6.59 2.88 8.59
N SER A 55 -6.39 4.16 8.31
CA SER A 55 -7.44 5.18 8.39
C SER A 55 -7.18 6.36 7.46
N VAL A 56 -8.24 7.13 7.20
CA VAL A 56 -8.19 8.37 6.40
C VAL A 56 -8.72 9.50 7.26
N ARG A 57 -7.97 10.61 7.36
CA ARG A 57 -8.41 11.82 8.06
C ARG A 57 -8.15 13.02 7.16
N ASN A 58 -9.21 13.66 6.67
CA ASN A 58 -9.13 14.70 5.64
C ASN A 58 -8.29 14.19 4.46
N ASP A 59 -7.18 14.85 4.15
CA ASP A 59 -6.26 14.47 3.07
C ASP A 59 -5.06 13.65 3.51
N LEU A 60 -5.06 13.18 4.75
CA LEU A 60 -4.01 12.32 5.30
C LEU A 60 -4.46 10.85 5.30
N ILE A 61 -3.59 10.01 4.74
CA ILE A 61 -3.64 8.55 4.79
C ILE A 61 -2.72 8.11 5.91
N TYR A 62 -3.29 7.41 6.89
CA TYR A 62 -2.54 6.68 7.91
C TYR A 62 -2.40 5.25 7.41
N GLY A 63 -1.17 4.85 7.13
CA GLY A 63 -0.88 3.60 6.47
C GLY A 63 0.10 2.73 7.24
N LEU A 64 -0.03 1.43 7.08
CA LEU A 64 0.88 0.41 7.62
C LEU A 64 1.80 -0.06 6.49
N GLU A 65 3.11 0.12 6.67
CA GLU A 65 4.13 -0.19 5.68
C GLU A 65 5.16 -1.15 6.27
N GLY A 66 5.43 -2.24 5.58
CA GLY A 66 6.51 -3.18 5.94
C GLY A 66 7.81 -2.85 5.21
N ASN A 67 8.91 -3.43 5.70
CA ASN A 67 10.27 -3.22 5.18
C ASN A 67 10.62 -1.74 5.06
N THR A 68 10.20 -0.96 6.06
CA THR A 68 10.51 0.47 6.13
C THR A 68 11.15 0.83 7.45
N SER A 69 11.64 2.06 7.56
CA SER A 69 12.28 2.61 8.77
C SER A 69 11.55 3.87 9.22
N LEU A 70 11.94 4.47 10.34
CA LEU A 70 11.40 5.77 10.78
C LEU A 70 11.55 6.87 9.70
N ALA A 71 12.63 6.84 8.91
CA ALA A 71 12.85 7.75 7.79
C ALA A 71 12.05 7.39 6.52
N GLY A 72 11.40 6.22 6.47
CA GLY A 72 10.64 5.78 5.29
C GLY A 72 11.49 5.08 4.22
N SER A 73 12.62 4.47 4.62
CA SER A 73 13.47 3.67 3.72
C SER A 73 12.72 2.48 3.13
N ARG A 74 13.23 1.92 2.02
CA ARG A 74 12.75 0.65 1.43
C ARG A 74 13.56 -0.58 1.88
N GLU A 75 14.72 -0.34 2.47
CA GLU A 75 15.60 -1.36 3.07
C GLU A 75 15.43 -1.36 4.59
N GLY A 76 14.20 -1.12 5.04
CA GLY A 76 13.92 -0.96 6.46
C GLY A 76 13.76 -2.28 7.18
N ASP A 77 13.84 -2.21 8.49
CA ASP A 77 13.95 -3.31 9.44
C ASP A 77 12.61 -3.76 10.01
N GLY A 78 11.51 -3.05 9.71
CA GLY A 78 10.24 -3.33 10.37
C GLY A 78 8.98 -2.86 9.67
N VAL A 79 7.88 -2.94 10.42
CA VAL A 79 6.55 -2.47 10.06
C VAL A 79 6.26 -1.18 10.83
N TYR A 80 5.93 -0.11 10.10
CA TYR A 80 5.70 1.21 10.69
C TYR A 80 4.41 1.83 10.20
N ARG A 81 3.80 2.63 11.08
CA ARG A 81 2.76 3.58 10.69
C ARG A 81 3.41 4.77 9.97
N LYS A 82 2.85 5.13 8.82
CA LYS A 82 3.25 6.29 8.01
C LYS A 82 2.05 7.17 7.73
N VAL A 83 2.26 8.47 7.85
CA VAL A 83 1.27 9.47 7.46
C VAL A 83 1.68 10.02 6.10
N ARG A 84 0.76 9.98 5.14
CA ARG A 84 0.99 10.45 3.77
C ARG A 84 -0.16 11.32 3.32
N HIS A 85 0.13 12.41 2.62
CA HIS A 85 -0.92 13.17 1.95
C HIS A 85 -1.44 12.37 0.74
N LYS A 86 -2.76 12.37 0.47
CA LYS A 86 -3.36 11.63 -0.67
C LYS A 86 -2.65 11.89 -2.00
N ARG A 87 -2.22 13.14 -2.22
CA ARG A 87 -1.47 13.58 -3.42
C ARG A 87 -0.15 12.83 -3.67
N THR A 88 0.45 12.23 -2.65
CA THR A 88 1.70 11.46 -2.80
C THR A 88 1.44 9.99 -3.11
N ILE A 89 0.19 9.55 -3.03
CA ILE A 89 -0.22 8.20 -3.38
C ILE A 89 -0.47 8.14 -4.89
N TYR A 90 0.12 7.14 -5.54
CA TYR A 90 -0.01 6.97 -6.99
C TYR A 90 -1.26 6.19 -7.39
N ARG A 91 -1.57 5.10 -6.69
CA ARG A 91 -2.73 4.23 -6.94
C ARG A 91 -3.27 3.63 -5.66
N TYR A 92 -4.56 3.30 -5.67
CA TYR A 92 -5.22 2.48 -4.66
C TYR A 92 -5.76 1.20 -5.31
N ALA A 93 -5.77 0.11 -4.57
CA ALA A 93 -6.32 -1.18 -5.00
C ALA A 93 -7.17 -1.82 -3.88
N ASP A 94 -8.42 -2.13 -4.23
CA ASP A 94 -9.38 -2.80 -3.36
C ASP A 94 -9.42 -4.30 -3.67
N TRP A 95 -8.86 -5.09 -2.75
CA TRP A 95 -8.77 -6.55 -2.85
C TRP A 95 -9.94 -7.28 -2.19
N PHE A 96 -10.95 -6.55 -1.70
CA PHE A 96 -12.20 -7.13 -1.17
C PHE A 96 -13.27 -7.33 -2.23
N LYS A 97 -13.06 -6.80 -3.44
CA LYS A 97 -13.94 -6.99 -4.60
C LYS A 97 -13.82 -8.38 -5.21
#